data_AF-A0A8S2YUQ9-F1
#
_entry.id   AF-A0A8S2YUQ9-F1
#
_cell.length_a   1.000
_cell.length_b   1.000
_cell.length_c   1.000
_cell.angle_alpha   90.00
_cell.angle_beta   90.00
_cell.angle_gamma   90.00
#
_symmetry.space_group_name_H-M   'P 1'
#
loop_
_entity.id
_entity.type
_entity.pdbx_description
1 polymer ?
#
loop_
_entity_poly.entity_id
_entity_poly.type
_entity_poly.pdbx_seq_one_letter_code
_entity_poly.pdbx_strand_id
1 'polypeptide(L)'
;MNSDLISFETTVKQLETDFDKLREDISSKLNACSDCIKLAKQLCDQAREIKTVLETKLVNATEEEKEWKNIKVKLATTSIQGRIILDVGGEKFITCVETLTREKNTFFTALFSSQWQLERDPNDGSVFIDRNGKIFTYILEYLRANTVPDKVMKDEILCKNLFIEGEYFRLKGLLDILTDTLFPNGTLLKLEQKKKL
;
A
#
# COMPACT_ATOMS: atom_id res chain seq x y z
N MET A 1 -60.12 41.65 49.78
CA MET A 1 -60.26 42.12 48.39
C MET A 1 -58.93 42.52 47.75
N ASN A 2 -58.06 43.33 48.38
CA ASN A 2 -56.79 43.72 47.72
C ASN A 2 -55.67 42.66 47.78
N SER A 3 -55.64 41.82 48.82
CA SER A 3 -54.64 40.75 49.02
C SER A 3 -54.76 39.61 47.99
N ASP A 4 -56.00 39.23 47.65
CA ASP A 4 -56.27 38.10 46.75
C ASP A 4 -55.84 38.45 45.31
N LEU A 5 -56.04 39.70 44.91
CA LEU A 5 -55.65 40.23 43.59
C LEU A 5 -54.13 40.23 43.41
N ILE A 6 -53.37 40.66 44.43
CA ILE A 6 -51.90 40.64 44.41
C ILE A 6 -51.39 39.19 44.38
N SER A 7 -52.00 38.26 45.12
CA SER A 7 -51.62 36.85 45.09
C SER A 7 -51.83 36.24 43.70
N PHE A 8 -52.95 36.58 43.05
CA PHE A 8 -53.29 36.11 41.72
C PHE A 8 -52.29 36.62 40.68
N GLU A 9 -51.96 37.91 40.73
CA GLU A 9 -50.98 38.54 39.85
C GLU A 9 -49.57 37.94 40.03
N THR A 10 -49.23 37.53 41.25
CA THR A 10 -47.96 36.84 41.55
C THR A 10 -47.95 35.42 40.97
N THR A 11 -49.05 34.67 41.09
CA THR A 11 -49.17 33.35 40.48
C THR A 11 -49.15 33.39 38.95
N VAL A 12 -49.74 34.42 38.34
CA VAL A 12 -49.70 34.60 36.87
C VAL A 12 -48.27 34.85 36.41
N LYS A 13 -47.51 35.74 37.06
CA LYS A 13 -46.10 35.98 36.76
C LYS A 13 -45.23 34.74 36.96
N GLN A 14 -45.52 33.94 37.99
CA GLN A 14 -44.83 32.68 38.22
C GLN A 14 -45.10 31.67 37.08
N LEU A 15 -46.36 31.54 36.66
CA LEU A 15 -46.76 30.71 35.53
C LEU A 15 -46.10 31.15 34.22
N GLU A 16 -46.02 32.44 33.93
CA GLU A 16 -45.30 32.98 32.77
C GLU A 16 -43.82 32.59 32.80
N THR A 17 -43.18 32.73 33.96
CA THR A 17 -41.77 32.36 34.15
C THR A 17 -41.56 30.85 33.95
N ASP A 18 -42.49 30.02 34.42
CA ASP A 18 -42.40 28.57 34.29
C ASP A 18 -42.67 28.12 32.85
N PHE A 19 -43.57 28.80 32.12
CA PHE A 19 -43.78 28.58 30.69
C PHE A 19 -42.55 28.94 29.86
N ASP A 20 -41.88 30.05 30.17
CA ASP A 20 -40.65 30.45 29.48
C ASP A 20 -39.51 29.45 29.71
N LYS A 21 -39.32 28.99 30.96
CA LYS A 21 -38.36 27.91 31.27
C LYS A 21 -38.67 26.62 30.53
N LEU A 22 -39.94 26.19 30.52
CA LEU A 22 -40.34 24.98 29.82
C LEU A 22 -40.10 25.10 28.31
N ARG A 23 -40.36 26.28 27.73
CA ARG A 23 -40.08 26.56 26.32
C ARG A 23 -38.59 26.47 26.02
N GLU A 24 -37.74 27.01 26.88
CA GLU A 24 -36.28 26.98 26.74
C GLU A 24 -35.74 25.54 26.85
N ASP A 25 -36.25 24.75 27.80
CA ASP A 25 -35.92 23.34 27.98
C ASP A 25 -36.35 22.46 26.79
N ILE A 26 -37.54 22.69 26.24
CA ILE A 26 -38.01 21.98 25.04
C ILE A 26 -37.12 22.33 23.85
N SER A 27 -36.77 23.61 23.69
CA SER A 27 -35.92 24.09 22.60
C SER A 27 -34.51 23.49 22.70
N SER A 28 -33.92 23.44 23.90
CA SER A 28 -32.59 22.86 24.14
C SER A 28 -32.57 21.35 23.86
N LYS A 29 -33.57 20.59 24.32
CA LYS A 29 -33.70 19.15 24.06
C LYS A 29 -33.94 18.85 22.58
N LEU A 30 -34.72 19.68 21.88
CA LEU A 30 -34.97 19.51 20.45
C LEU A 30 -33.69 19.71 19.64
N ASN A 31 -32.89 20.73 19.99
CA ASN A 31 -31.60 20.98 19.36
C ASN A 31 -30.62 19.82 19.61
N ALA A 32 -30.51 19.33 20.86
CA ALA A 32 -29.68 18.17 21.18
C ALA A 32 -30.09 16.91 20.40
N CYS A 33 -31.39 16.67 20.24
CA CYS A 33 -31.91 15.56 19.44
C CYS A 33 -31.54 15.70 17.94
N SER A 34 -31.65 16.92 17.40
CA SER A 34 -31.23 17.22 16.02
C SER A 34 -29.74 16.93 15.81
N ASP A 35 -28.88 17.29 16.77
CA ASP A 35 -27.44 17.04 16.69
C ASP A 35 -27.11 15.56 16.83
N CYS A 36 -27.79 14.81 17.69
CA CYS A 36 -27.67 13.35 17.76
C CYS A 36 -28.02 12.68 16.41
N ILE A 37 -29.05 13.17 15.72
CA ILE A 37 -29.45 12.65 14.39
C ILE A 37 -28.36 12.94 13.34
N LYS A 38 -27.75 14.13 13.37
CA LYS A 38 -26.64 14.47 12.45
C LYS A 38 -25.43 13.58 12.70
N LEU A 39 -25.05 13.36 13.96
CA LEU A 39 -23.93 12.50 14.32
C LEU A 39 -24.19 11.04 13.90
N ALA A 40 -25.40 10.53 14.13
CA ALA A 40 -25.77 9.18 13.70
C ALA A 40 -25.70 9.01 12.17
N LYS A 41 -26.09 10.05 11.40
CA LYS A 41 -25.93 10.04 9.94
C LYS A 41 -24.47 10.01 9.53
N GLN A 42 -23.62 10.85 10.12
CA GLN A 42 -22.18 10.87 9.85
C GLN A 42 -21.52 9.52 10.14
N LEU A 43 -21.83 8.91 11.28
CA LEU A 43 -21.30 7.59 11.64
C LEU A 43 -21.74 6.50 10.64
N CYS A 44 -22.99 6.54 10.18
CA CYS A 44 -23.49 5.64 9.15
C CYS A 44 -22.77 5.83 7.81
N ASP A 45 -22.47 7.06 7.43
CA ASP A 45 -21.74 7.36 6.19
C ASP A 45 -20.30 6.88 6.27
N GLN A 46 -19.62 7.13 7.39
CA GLN A 46 -18.28 6.60 7.66
C GLN A 46 -18.25 5.07 7.64
N ALA A 47 -19.24 4.41 8.27
CA ALA A 47 -19.34 2.95 8.26
C ALA A 47 -19.53 2.39 6.85
N ARG A 48 -20.30 3.09 5.99
CA ARG A 48 -20.49 2.71 4.59
C ARG A 48 -19.19 2.81 3.80
N GLU A 49 -18.42 3.87 4.00
CA GLU A 49 -17.13 4.07 3.33
C GLU A 49 -16.09 3.05 3.78
N ILE A 50 -16.01 2.74 5.06
CA ILE A 50 -15.14 1.66 5.56
C ILE A 50 -15.52 0.33 4.92
N LYS A 51 -16.82 0.03 4.83
CA LYS A 51 -17.31 -1.21 4.22
C LYS A 51 -16.88 -1.33 2.75
N THR A 52 -17.04 -0.29 1.94
CA THR A 52 -16.66 -0.34 0.52
C THR A 52 -15.15 -0.52 0.33
N VAL A 53 -14.33 0.11 1.16
CA VAL A 53 -12.87 -0.06 1.14
C VAL A 53 -12.48 -1.51 1.49
N LEU A 54 -13.13 -2.11 2.49
CA LEU A 54 -12.87 -3.50 2.88
C LEU A 54 -13.28 -4.49 1.79
N GLU A 55 -14.45 -4.31 1.18
CA GLU A 55 -14.91 -5.16 0.08
C GLU A 55 -13.95 -5.08 -1.12
N THR A 56 -13.48 -3.88 -1.46
CA THR A 56 -12.50 -3.69 -2.55
C THR A 56 -11.17 -4.39 -2.25
N LYS A 57 -10.65 -4.25 -1.02
CA LYS A 57 -9.41 -4.92 -0.60
C LYS A 57 -9.54 -6.44 -0.64
N LEU A 58 -10.70 -6.98 -0.26
CA LEU A 58 -10.96 -8.43 -0.29
C LEU A 58 -10.95 -8.95 -1.73
N VAL A 59 -11.66 -8.28 -2.65
CA VAL A 59 -11.67 -8.67 -4.08
C VAL A 59 -10.26 -8.66 -4.66
N ASN A 60 -9.50 -7.58 -4.44
CA ASN A 60 -8.13 -7.48 -4.95
C ASN A 60 -7.23 -8.62 -4.41
N ALA A 61 -7.28 -8.91 -3.11
CA ALA A 61 -6.52 -10.01 -2.52
C ALA A 61 -6.90 -11.38 -3.10
N THR A 62 -8.20 -11.61 -3.37
CA THR A 62 -8.66 -12.88 -3.97
C THR A 62 -8.22 -13.03 -5.42
N GLU A 63 -8.22 -11.95 -6.22
CA GLU A 63 -7.75 -11.99 -7.60
C GLU A 63 -6.24 -12.20 -7.66
N GLU A 64 -5.47 -11.52 -6.81
CA GLU A 64 -4.03 -11.78 -6.67
C GLU A 64 -3.79 -13.28 -6.36
N GLU A 65 -4.53 -13.88 -5.42
CA GLU A 65 -4.34 -15.29 -5.07
C GLU A 65 -4.67 -16.25 -6.23
N LYS A 66 -5.68 -15.94 -7.05
CA LYS A 66 -5.99 -16.70 -8.27
C LYS A 66 -4.89 -16.59 -9.30
N GLU A 67 -4.36 -15.38 -9.52
CA GLU A 67 -3.22 -15.17 -10.42
C GLU A 67 -2.00 -15.97 -9.97
N TRP A 68 -1.65 -15.94 -8.69
CA TRP A 68 -0.56 -16.72 -8.12
C TRP A 68 -0.74 -18.23 -8.31
N LYS A 69 -1.97 -18.73 -8.15
CA LYS A 69 -2.28 -20.15 -8.41
C LYS A 69 -2.09 -20.49 -9.89
N ASN A 70 -2.55 -19.64 -10.81
CA ASN A 70 -2.38 -19.86 -12.24
C ASN A 70 -0.91 -19.79 -12.68
N ILE A 71 -0.13 -18.88 -12.10
CA ILE A 71 1.32 -18.79 -12.33
C ILE A 71 1.99 -20.11 -11.91
N LYS A 72 1.68 -20.62 -10.70
CA LYS A 72 2.22 -21.90 -10.22
C LYS A 72 1.86 -23.07 -11.13
N VAL A 73 0.63 -23.12 -11.64
CA VAL A 73 0.20 -24.17 -12.56
C VAL A 73 0.93 -24.06 -13.91
N LYS A 74 1.02 -22.87 -14.51
CA LYS A 74 1.78 -22.66 -15.77
C LYS A 74 3.27 -23.02 -15.62
N LEU A 75 3.84 -22.73 -14.46
CA LEU A 75 5.22 -23.08 -14.11
C LEU A 75 5.43 -24.59 -13.97
N ALA A 76 4.46 -25.31 -13.41
CA ALA A 76 4.51 -26.77 -13.30
C ALA A 76 4.38 -27.45 -14.68
N THR A 77 3.58 -26.88 -15.58
CA THR A 77 3.31 -27.46 -16.91
C THR A 77 4.42 -27.19 -17.93
N THR A 78 5.23 -26.14 -17.74
CA THR A 78 6.35 -25.83 -18.63
C THR A 78 7.61 -26.56 -18.15
N SER A 79 7.80 -27.79 -18.61
CA SER A 79 8.91 -28.67 -18.22
C SER A 79 10.30 -28.11 -18.57
N ILE A 80 10.94 -27.43 -17.60
CA ILE A 80 12.33 -27.62 -17.13
C ILE A 80 12.38 -27.20 -15.64
N GLN A 81 12.04 -28.08 -14.70
CA GLN A 81 12.38 -27.99 -13.25
C GLN A 81 12.41 -26.56 -12.62
N GLY A 82 11.44 -25.70 -12.94
CA GLY A 82 11.39 -24.32 -12.42
C GLY A 82 12.58 -23.41 -12.77
N ARG A 83 13.44 -23.77 -13.75
CA ARG A 83 14.63 -23.00 -14.17
C ARG A 83 14.32 -22.10 -15.37
N ILE A 84 14.86 -20.89 -15.36
CA ILE A 84 14.76 -19.87 -16.42
C ILE A 84 16.14 -19.33 -16.77
N ILE A 85 16.31 -18.97 -18.05
CA ILE A 85 17.48 -18.25 -18.57
C ILE A 85 17.05 -16.81 -18.81
N LEU A 86 17.79 -15.87 -18.24
CA LEU A 86 17.63 -14.43 -18.46
C LEU A 86 18.85 -13.92 -19.21
N ASP A 87 18.64 -13.10 -20.24
CA ASP A 87 19.70 -12.33 -20.89
C ASP A 87 19.57 -10.88 -20.46
N VAL A 88 20.48 -10.39 -19.62
CA VAL A 88 20.42 -9.04 -19.05
C VAL A 88 21.53 -8.20 -19.66
N GLY A 89 21.17 -7.37 -20.65
CA GLY A 89 22.12 -6.51 -21.37
C GLY A 89 23.25 -7.28 -22.08
N GLY A 90 22.99 -8.53 -22.50
CA GLY A 90 23.97 -9.42 -23.14
C GLY A 90 24.62 -10.43 -22.19
N GLU A 91 24.37 -10.36 -20.88
CA GLU A 91 24.87 -11.32 -19.90
C GLU A 91 23.81 -12.37 -19.56
N LYS A 92 24.15 -13.66 -19.72
CA LYS A 92 23.23 -14.76 -19.46
C LYS A 92 23.26 -15.24 -18.01
N PHE A 93 22.09 -15.24 -17.37
CA PHE A 93 21.88 -15.71 -16.01
C PHE A 93 20.93 -16.89 -16.01
N ILE A 94 21.33 -17.95 -15.31
CA ILE A 94 20.49 -19.12 -15.09
C ILE A 94 20.03 -19.11 -13.64
N THR A 95 18.72 -19.15 -13.43
CA THR A 95 18.13 -19.14 -12.08
C THR A 95 16.80 -19.88 -12.04
N CYS A 96 16.21 -20.02 -10.86
CA CYS A 96 14.88 -20.60 -10.69
C CYS A 96 13.82 -19.50 -10.58
N VAL A 97 12.60 -19.78 -11.04
CA VAL A 97 11.47 -18.87 -10.90
C VAL A 97 11.14 -18.61 -9.44
N GLU A 98 11.33 -19.59 -8.56
CA GLU A 98 11.19 -19.43 -7.10
C GLU A 98 12.11 -18.33 -6.56
N THR A 99 13.36 -18.26 -7.04
CA THR A 99 14.31 -17.20 -6.67
C THR A 99 13.78 -15.82 -7.12
N LEU A 100 13.28 -15.73 -8.34
CA LEU A 100 12.78 -14.47 -8.91
C LEU A 100 11.44 -14.01 -8.31
N THR A 101 10.63 -14.95 -7.82
CA THR A 101 9.30 -14.70 -7.23
C THR A 101 9.30 -14.72 -5.70
N ARG A 102 10.49 -14.73 -5.09
CA ARG A 102 10.65 -14.71 -3.62
C ARG A 102 10.01 -13.46 -3.00
N GLU A 103 10.13 -12.32 -3.66
CA GLU A 103 9.47 -11.08 -3.31
C GLU A 103 8.28 -10.84 -4.24
N LYS A 104 7.11 -10.57 -3.66
CA LYS A 104 5.86 -10.30 -4.40
C LYS A 104 5.83 -8.87 -4.93
N ASN A 105 5.04 -8.64 -5.99
CA ASN A 105 4.80 -7.31 -6.58
C ASN A 105 6.06 -6.64 -7.15
N THR A 106 6.98 -7.46 -7.65
CA THR A 106 8.23 -7.07 -8.31
C THR A 106 8.12 -7.16 -9.82
N PHE A 107 9.08 -6.58 -10.55
CA PHE A 107 9.19 -6.73 -12.00
C PHE A 107 9.12 -8.20 -12.43
N PHE A 108 9.85 -9.09 -11.75
CA PHE A 108 9.88 -10.51 -12.11
C PHE A 108 8.53 -11.20 -11.90
N THR A 109 7.79 -10.83 -10.84
CA THR A 109 6.46 -11.41 -10.62
C THR A 109 5.46 -10.98 -11.70
N ALA A 110 5.59 -9.74 -12.20
CA ALA A 110 4.84 -9.27 -13.36
C ALA A 110 5.30 -9.97 -14.65
N LEU A 111 6.59 -10.26 -14.79
CA LEU A 111 7.16 -11.01 -15.93
C LEU A 111 6.50 -12.39 -16.07
N PHE A 112 6.19 -13.05 -14.96
CA PHE A 112 5.51 -14.35 -14.95
C PHE A 112 3.97 -14.27 -14.95
N SER A 113 3.40 -13.07 -14.81
CA SER A 113 1.95 -12.91 -14.87
C SER A 113 1.43 -13.01 -16.32
N SER A 114 0.16 -13.36 -16.48
CA SER A 114 -0.46 -13.57 -17.81
C SER A 114 -0.50 -12.34 -18.72
N GLN A 115 -0.05 -11.18 -18.25
CA GLN A 115 -0.08 -9.93 -18.99
C GLN A 115 1.12 -9.73 -19.92
N TRP A 116 2.19 -10.51 -19.78
CA TRP A 116 3.40 -10.36 -20.61
C TRP A 116 3.54 -11.55 -21.56
N GLN A 117 3.30 -11.31 -22.85
CA GLN A 117 3.76 -12.19 -23.91
C GLN A 117 5.28 -12.02 -24.00
N LEU A 118 6.01 -12.76 -23.16
CA LEU A 118 7.46 -12.76 -23.18
C LEU A 118 7.93 -13.29 -24.53
N GLU A 119 8.50 -12.40 -25.35
CA GLU A 119 9.32 -12.80 -26.47
C GLU A 119 10.53 -13.53 -25.91
N ARG A 120 10.57 -14.84 -26.11
CA ARG A 120 11.69 -15.69 -25.76
C ARG A 120 12.57 -15.86 -26.98
N ASP A 121 13.88 -15.91 -26.78
CA ASP A 121 14.78 -16.25 -27.86
C ASP A 121 14.41 -17.63 -28.45
N PRO A 122 14.20 -17.75 -29.77
CA PRO A 122 13.79 -18.99 -30.40
C PRO A 122 14.80 -20.15 -30.26
N ASN A 123 16.08 -19.85 -30.00
CA ASN A 123 17.15 -20.84 -29.95
C ASN A 123 17.34 -21.43 -28.56
N ASP A 124 17.39 -20.58 -27.52
CA ASP A 124 17.70 -21.00 -26.15
C ASP A 124 16.58 -20.71 -25.13
N GLY A 125 15.51 -20.05 -25.56
CA GLY A 125 14.36 -19.72 -24.72
C GLY A 125 14.65 -18.65 -23.67
N SER A 126 15.75 -17.90 -23.79
CA SER A 126 16.12 -16.84 -22.86
C SER A 126 15.14 -15.66 -22.94
N VAL A 127 14.94 -15.00 -21.79
CA VAL A 127 14.15 -13.76 -21.70
C VAL A 127 15.12 -12.59 -21.67
N PHE A 128 15.02 -11.70 -22.66
CA PHE A 128 15.86 -10.50 -22.73
C PHE A 128 15.36 -9.39 -21.81
N ILE A 129 16.29 -8.77 -21.11
CA ILE A 129 16.09 -7.63 -20.21
C ILE A 129 17.16 -6.59 -20.57
N ASP A 130 16.73 -5.44 -21.06
CA ASP A 130 17.62 -4.35 -21.47
C ASP A 130 18.14 -3.55 -20.26
N ARG A 131 18.92 -4.19 -19.40
CA ARG A 131 19.49 -3.63 -18.15
C ARG A 131 20.94 -4.06 -17.94
N ASN A 132 21.58 -3.53 -16.91
CA ASN A 132 23.00 -3.79 -16.64
C ASN A 132 23.23 -5.17 -15.98
N GLY A 133 23.73 -6.15 -16.75
CA GLY A 133 24.04 -7.51 -16.28
C GLY A 133 25.02 -7.57 -15.10
N LYS A 134 26.04 -6.72 -15.08
CA LYS A 134 27.03 -6.69 -13.99
C LYS A 134 26.40 -6.37 -12.64
N ILE A 135 25.46 -5.41 -12.62
CA ILE A 135 24.73 -5.04 -11.40
C ILE A 135 23.67 -6.09 -11.08
N PHE A 136 23.07 -6.69 -12.11
CA PHE A 136 22.09 -7.76 -11.96
C PHE A 136 22.63 -8.98 -11.19
N THR A 137 23.94 -9.24 -11.25
CA THR A 137 24.58 -10.27 -10.42
C THR A 137 24.27 -10.07 -8.93
N TYR A 138 24.36 -8.83 -8.43
CA TYR A 138 24.07 -8.52 -7.03
C TYR A 138 22.58 -8.57 -6.70
N ILE A 139 21.73 -8.20 -7.67
CA ILE A 139 20.27 -8.38 -7.54
C ILE A 139 19.92 -9.85 -7.40
N LEU A 140 20.54 -10.71 -8.21
CA LEU A 140 20.29 -12.13 -8.18
C LEU A 140 20.84 -12.77 -6.90
N GLU A 141 22.00 -12.34 -6.42
CA GLU A 141 22.54 -12.73 -5.11
C GLU A 141 21.59 -12.32 -3.97
N TYR A 142 21.09 -11.08 -4.00
CA TYR A 142 20.05 -10.65 -3.06
C TYR A 142 18.84 -11.58 -3.13
N LEU A 143 18.27 -11.83 -4.31
CA LEU A 143 17.12 -12.73 -4.51
C LEU A 143 17.37 -14.19 -4.11
N ARG A 144 18.63 -14.63 -3.96
CA ARG A 144 19.00 -15.95 -3.45
C ARG A 144 19.15 -15.97 -1.93
N ALA A 145 19.92 -15.06 -1.36
CA ALA A 145 20.35 -15.10 0.05
C ALA A 145 19.60 -14.11 0.98
N ASN A 146 18.90 -13.14 0.40
CA ASN A 146 18.23 -12.03 1.11
C ASN A 146 19.22 -11.11 1.85
N THR A 147 20.44 -11.02 1.33
CA THR A 147 21.53 -10.25 1.89
C THR A 147 22.29 -9.55 0.76
N VAL A 148 22.83 -8.37 1.04
CA VAL A 148 23.72 -7.65 0.13
C VAL A 148 25.15 -7.78 0.68
N PRO A 149 26.16 -8.15 -0.14
CA PRO A 149 27.53 -8.28 0.33
C PRO A 149 28.12 -6.97 0.88
N ASP A 150 28.88 -7.03 1.97
CA ASP A 150 29.52 -5.85 2.59
C ASP A 150 30.39 -5.03 1.63
N LYS A 151 31.01 -5.69 0.63
CA LYS A 151 31.79 -5.03 -0.42
C LYS A 151 30.95 -4.03 -1.23
N VAL A 152 29.67 -4.35 -1.46
CA VAL A 152 28.73 -3.49 -2.19
C VAL A 152 28.35 -2.30 -1.32
N MET A 153 28.13 -2.54 -0.03
CA MET A 153 27.79 -1.49 0.93
C MET A 153 28.91 -0.47 1.15
N LYS A 154 30.17 -0.88 0.96
CA LYS A 154 31.35 0.00 1.09
C LYS A 154 31.67 0.78 -0.18
N ASP A 155 31.19 0.33 -1.33
CA ASP A 155 31.40 0.98 -2.62
C ASP A 155 30.19 1.86 -2.96
N GLU A 156 30.33 3.17 -2.76
CA GLU A 156 29.25 4.14 -2.96
C GLU A 156 28.69 4.13 -4.39
N ILE A 157 29.55 3.94 -5.40
CA ILE A 157 29.13 3.92 -6.81
C ILE A 157 28.35 2.65 -7.09
N LEU A 158 28.85 1.51 -6.63
CA LEU A 158 28.18 0.23 -6.80
C LEU A 158 26.85 0.19 -6.05
N CYS A 159 26.80 0.73 -4.84
CA CYS A 159 25.58 0.84 -4.04
C CYS A 159 24.52 1.72 -4.73
N LYS A 160 24.90 2.87 -5.30
CA LYS A 160 23.99 3.72 -6.08
C LYS A 160 23.48 3.04 -7.34
N ASN A 161 24.36 2.36 -8.07
CA ASN A 161 23.95 1.61 -9.26
C ASN A 161 23.00 0.46 -8.91
N LEU A 162 23.26 -0.24 -7.81
CA LEU A 162 22.36 -1.29 -7.30
C LEU A 162 21.01 -0.72 -6.85
N PHE A 163 20.99 0.48 -6.25
CA PHE A 163 19.75 1.17 -5.90
C PHE A 163 18.91 1.47 -7.15
N ILE A 164 19.51 2.03 -8.20
CA ILE A 164 18.83 2.33 -9.47
C ILE A 164 18.23 1.06 -10.10
N GLU A 165 18.99 -0.02 -10.16
CA GLU A 165 18.47 -1.29 -10.66
C GLU A 165 17.39 -1.87 -9.73
N GLY A 166 17.56 -1.76 -8.41
CA GLY A 166 16.56 -2.16 -7.41
C GLY A 166 15.22 -1.43 -7.58
N GLU A 167 15.25 -0.14 -7.93
CA GLU A 167 14.06 0.64 -8.28
C GLU A 167 13.41 0.13 -9.57
N TYR A 168 14.21 -0.14 -10.60
CA TYR A 168 13.72 -0.70 -11.87
C TYR A 168 13.01 -2.04 -11.66
N PHE A 169 13.65 -2.96 -10.93
CA PHE A 169 13.08 -4.28 -10.64
C PHE A 169 12.00 -4.27 -9.55
N ARG A 170 11.73 -3.10 -8.94
CA ARG A 170 10.75 -2.88 -7.87
C ARG A 170 10.98 -3.77 -6.64
N LEU A 171 12.23 -3.92 -6.23
CA LEU A 171 12.64 -4.75 -5.10
C LEU A 171 12.65 -3.90 -3.82
N LYS A 172 11.49 -3.77 -3.15
CA LYS A 172 11.36 -2.90 -1.98
C LYS A 172 12.26 -3.33 -0.84
N GLY A 173 12.33 -4.64 -0.57
CA GLY A 173 13.20 -5.15 0.50
C GLY A 173 14.68 -4.84 0.26
N LEU A 174 15.13 -4.82 -1.00
CA LEU A 174 16.48 -4.42 -1.35
C LEU A 174 16.68 -2.91 -1.14
N LEU A 175 15.73 -2.10 -1.57
CA LEU A 175 15.80 -0.64 -1.41
C LEU A 175 15.83 -0.24 0.07
N ASP A 176 15.07 -0.91 0.92
CA ASP A 176 15.07 -0.66 2.37
C ASP A 176 16.47 -0.94 2.96
N ILE A 177 17.07 -2.08 2.65
CA ILE A 177 18.43 -2.47 3.09
C ILE A 177 19.49 -1.44 2.62
N LEU A 178 19.38 -0.98 1.37
CA LEU A 178 20.32 0.00 0.82
C LEU A 178 20.10 1.39 1.41
N THR A 179 18.86 1.77 1.71
CA THR A 179 18.52 3.08 2.30
C THR A 179 19.08 3.20 3.70
N ASP A 180 19.00 2.15 4.52
CA ASP A 180 19.58 2.14 5.87
C ASP A 180 21.11 2.34 5.84
N THR A 181 21.76 1.84 4.78
CA THR A 181 23.21 1.95 4.59
C THR A 181 23.63 3.30 4.00
N LEU A 182 22.87 3.82 3.03
CA LEU A 182 23.12 5.10 2.37
C LEU A 182 22.71 6.30 3.23
N PHE A 183 21.73 6.13 4.11
CA PHE A 183 21.16 7.17 4.97
C PHE A 183 20.99 6.68 6.42
N PRO A 184 22.07 6.34 7.14
CA PRO A 184 22.02 5.78 8.50
C PRO A 184 21.38 6.73 9.53
N ASN A 185 21.20 8.01 9.19
CA ASN A 185 20.56 9.04 10.03
C ASN A 185 19.31 9.62 9.35
N GLY A 186 18.30 8.77 9.10
CA GLY A 186 16.88 9.15 9.09
C GLY A 186 16.50 10.48 8.42
N THR A 187 17.07 10.83 7.27
CA THR A 187 16.57 11.97 6.50
C THR A 187 15.59 11.42 5.48
N LEU A 188 14.32 11.33 5.91
CA LEU A 188 13.18 11.24 5.00
C LEU A 188 13.45 12.21 3.85
N LEU A 189 13.69 11.68 2.65
CA LEU A 189 13.76 12.48 1.45
C LEU A 189 12.49 13.34 1.42
N LYS A 190 12.64 14.65 1.69
CA LYS A 190 11.56 15.59 1.48
C LYS A 190 11.12 15.42 0.04
N LEU A 191 9.81 15.32 -0.18
CA LEU A 191 9.15 15.15 -1.48
C LEU A 191 9.72 16.05 -2.60
N GLU A 192 10.39 17.15 -2.24
CA GLU A 192 11.06 18.07 -3.14
C GLU A 192 12.30 17.50 -3.86
N GLN A 193 13.04 16.55 -3.28
CA GLN A 193 14.20 15.93 -3.93
C GLN A 193 13.80 14.83 -4.93
N LYS A 194 12.58 14.31 -4.82
CA LYS A 194 12.02 13.29 -5.73
C LYS A 194 11.63 13.84 -7.11
N LYS A 195 11.57 15.17 -7.29
CA LYS A 195 11.18 15.82 -8.56
C LYS A 195 12.36 16.23 -9.46
N LYS A 196 13.60 15.97 -9.03
CA LYS A 196 14.82 16.37 -9.77
C LYS A 196 15.71 15.19 -10.19
N LEU A 197 15.21 13.96 -10.09
CA LEU A 197 15.77 12.79 -10.80
C LEU A 197 14.88 12.48 -11.99
#